data_AF-A0A2M7VHD6-F1
#
_entry.id   AF-A0A2M7VHD6-F1
#
_cell.length_a   1.000
_cell.length_b   1.000
_cell.length_c   1.000
_cell.angle_alpha   90.00
_cell.angle_beta   90.00
_cell.angle_gamma   90.00
#
_symmetry.space_group_name_H-M   'P 1'
#
loop_
_entity.id
_entity.type
_entity.pdbx_description
1 polymer ?
#
loop_
_entity_poly.entity_id
_entity_poly.type
_entity_poly.pdbx_seq_one_letter_code
_entity_poly.pdbx_strand_id
1 'polypeptide(L)'
;MNKPGSFYFFKDRGITTIDRWQLLRLRGKDILSEKAQLKLEWIIFYHTPGGSNALFTAKHFGINPKTLHKWKKRFNERDLSTLRVDSLKIAP
;
A
#
# COMPACT_ATOMS: atom_id res chain seq x y z
N MET A 1 -40.70 -9.19 38.71
CA MET A 1 -39.99 -10.02 37.71
C MET A 1 -39.26 -9.11 36.74
N ASN A 2 -37.96 -8.92 36.94
CA ASN A 2 -37.12 -8.06 36.10
C ASN A 2 -36.60 -8.88 34.91
N LYS A 3 -36.86 -8.40 33.69
CA LYS A 3 -36.36 -9.02 32.45
C LYS A 3 -34.85 -8.79 32.35
N PRO A 4 -34.03 -9.82 32.07
CA PRO A 4 -32.60 -9.64 31.92
C PRO A 4 -32.30 -8.83 30.66
N GLY A 5 -31.40 -7.86 30.79
CA GLY A 5 -30.99 -6.95 29.72
C GLY A 5 -30.57 -7.72 28.46
N SER A 6 -31.06 -7.25 27.32
CA SER A 6 -30.64 -7.71 26.01
C SER A 6 -29.16 -7.38 25.85
N PHE A 7 -28.30 -8.36 26.11
CA PHE A 7 -26.91 -8.31 25.68
C PHE A 7 -26.94 -8.33 24.16
N TYR A 8 -26.74 -7.16 23.54
CA TYR A 8 -26.54 -7.03 22.11
C TYR A 8 -25.27 -7.80 21.75
N PHE A 9 -25.41 -9.10 21.45
CA PHE A 9 -24.41 -9.91 20.80
C PHE A 9 -24.23 -9.34 19.39
N PHE A 10 -23.38 -8.34 19.24
CA PHE A 10 -22.77 -8.04 17.96
C PHE A 10 -21.99 -9.30 17.57
N LYS A 11 -22.61 -10.10 16.69
CA LYS A 11 -21.97 -11.26 16.08
C LYS A 11 -20.68 -10.75 15.44
N ASP A 12 -19.55 -11.02 16.08
CA ASP A 12 -18.23 -10.65 15.59
C ASP A 12 -18.08 -11.27 14.20
N ARG A 13 -18.36 -10.48 13.16
CA ARG A 13 -18.07 -10.86 11.79
C ARG A 13 -16.56 -10.75 11.71
N GLY A 14 -15.89 -11.85 12.04
CA GLY A 14 -14.46 -11.99 12.25
C GLY A 14 -13.71 -10.81 11.66
N ILE A 15 -13.25 -9.91 12.54
CA ILE A 15 -12.47 -8.74 12.16
C ILE A 15 -11.22 -9.28 11.47
N THR A 16 -11.27 -9.43 10.15
CA THR A 16 -10.07 -9.66 9.34
C THR A 16 -9.22 -8.42 9.58
N THR A 17 -8.15 -8.57 10.37
CA THR A 17 -7.23 -7.48 10.66
C THR A 17 -6.79 -6.91 9.33
N ILE A 18 -7.24 -5.69 9.02
CA ILE A 18 -6.88 -5.04 7.75
C ILE A 18 -5.36 -4.94 7.75
N ASP A 19 -4.72 -5.64 6.82
CA ASP A 19 -3.28 -5.65 6.71
C ASP A 19 -2.78 -4.22 6.46
N ARG A 20 -1.65 -3.85 7.05
CA ARG A 20 -1.08 -2.49 6.96
C ARG A 20 -0.91 -2.04 5.50
N TRP A 21 -0.62 -2.98 4.61
CA TRP A 21 -0.47 -2.73 3.18
C TRP A 21 -1.80 -2.44 2.49
N GLN A 22 -2.89 -3.06 2.95
CA GLN A 22 -4.23 -2.80 2.45
C GLN A 22 -4.70 -1.39 2.85
N LEU A 23 -4.34 -0.90 4.04
CA LEU A 23 -4.58 0.50 4.43
C LEU A 23 -3.84 1.48 3.50
N LEU A 24 -2.60 1.17 3.13
CA LEU A 24 -1.82 1.99 2.21
C LEU A 24 -2.44 2.03 0.81
N ARG A 25 -3.03 0.92 0.32
CA ARG A 25 -3.79 0.91 -0.95
C ARG A 25 -4.98 1.86 -0.92
N LEU A 26 -5.78 1.76 0.15
CA LEU A 26 -6.96 2.62 0.33
C LEU A 26 -6.54 4.09 0.36
N ARG A 27 -5.52 4.42 1.17
CA ARG A 27 -4.99 5.78 1.27
C ARG A 27 -4.37 6.29 -0.04
N GLY A 28 -3.69 5.41 -0.77
CA GLY A 28 -3.08 5.73 -2.06
C GLY A 28 -4.11 6.06 -3.14
N LYS A 29 -5.30 5.45 -3.08
CA LYS A 29 -6.37 5.67 -4.06
C LYS A 29 -6.85 7.13 -4.12
N ASP A 30 -6.93 7.79 -2.97
CA ASP A 30 -7.42 9.17 -2.87
C ASP A 30 -6.31 10.21 -3.13
N ILE A 31 -5.06 9.86 -2.86
CA ILE A 31 -3.93 10.82 -2.86
C ILE A 31 -3.09 10.73 -4.14
N LEU A 32 -2.95 9.54 -4.74
CA LEU A 32 -1.98 9.27 -5.80
C LEU A 32 -2.64 9.17 -7.17
N SER A 33 -1.92 9.66 -8.19
CA SER A 33 -2.22 9.36 -9.60
C SER A 33 -2.01 7.87 -9.89
N GLU A 34 -2.68 7.32 -10.90
CA GLU A 34 -2.56 5.92 -11.33
C GLU A 34 -1.10 5.44 -11.47
N LYS A 35 -0.22 6.28 -12.03
CA LYS A 35 1.21 5.95 -12.18
C LYS A 35 1.94 5.84 -10.84
N ALA A 36 1.51 6.59 -9.83
CA ALA A 36 2.07 6.54 -8.49
C ALA A 36 1.47 5.38 -7.67
N GLN A 37 0.18 5.08 -7.88
CA GLN A 37 -0.46 3.87 -7.34
C GLN A 37 0.22 2.60 -7.84
N LEU A 38 0.58 2.52 -9.14
CA LEU A 38 1.32 1.39 -9.68
C LEU A 38 2.66 1.16 -8.98
N LYS A 39 3.37 2.23 -8.61
CA LYS A 39 4.64 2.13 -7.88
C LYS A 39 4.44 1.71 -6.43
N LEU A 40 3.37 2.19 -5.80
CA LEU A 40 2.95 1.73 -4.48
C LEU A 40 2.66 0.22 -4.51
N GLU A 41 1.98 -0.28 -5.55
CA GLU A 41 1.75 -1.70 -5.75
C GLU A 41 3.04 -2.50 -5.89
N TRP A 42 4.07 -1.97 -6.56
CA TRP A 42 5.37 -2.66 -6.63
C TRP A 42 5.98 -2.87 -5.23
N ILE A 43 5.88 -1.86 -4.37
CA ILE A 43 6.42 -1.91 -3.01
C ILE A 43 5.59 -2.86 -2.14
N ILE A 44 4.26 -2.78 -2.24
CA ILE A 44 3.37 -3.70 -1.52
C ILE A 44 3.66 -5.14 -1.95
N PHE A 45 3.73 -5.41 -3.26
CA PHE A 45 4.02 -6.73 -3.79
C PHE A 45 5.39 -7.25 -3.34
N TYR A 46 6.40 -6.38 -3.28
CA TYR A 46 7.73 -6.73 -2.77
C TYR A 46 7.69 -7.20 -1.31
N HIS A 47 6.88 -6.55 -0.47
CA HIS A 47 6.77 -6.85 0.95
C HIS A 47 5.72 -7.93 1.31
N THR A 48 4.77 -8.22 0.42
CA THR A 48 3.70 -9.20 0.65
C THR A 48 4.04 -10.56 0.00
N PRO A 49 3.71 -10.86 -1.28
CA PRO A 49 4.08 -12.13 -1.91
C PRO A 49 5.56 -12.21 -2.29
N GLY A 50 6.24 -11.07 -2.47
CA GLY A 50 7.61 -11.01 -2.98
C GLY A 50 8.68 -11.44 -1.98
N GLY A 51 8.36 -11.51 -0.68
CA GLY A 51 9.30 -11.99 0.34
C GLY A 51 10.65 -11.27 0.34
N SER A 52 10.68 -9.98 -0.02
CA SER A 52 11.90 -9.18 -0.21
C SER A 52 12.76 -9.52 -1.44
N ASN A 53 12.25 -10.31 -2.38
CA ASN A 53 12.94 -10.64 -3.63
C ASN A 53 12.60 -9.65 -4.76
N ALA A 54 13.52 -8.71 -5.00
CA ALA A 54 13.35 -7.66 -6.00
C ALA A 54 13.28 -8.20 -7.43
N LEU A 55 13.98 -9.32 -7.74
CA LEU A 55 13.95 -9.94 -9.06
C LEU A 55 12.59 -10.55 -9.36
N PHE A 56 11.97 -11.19 -8.37
CA PHE A 56 10.64 -11.77 -8.51
C PHE A 56 9.58 -10.69 -8.75
N THR A 57 9.60 -9.62 -7.95
CA THR A 57 8.72 -8.46 -8.16
C THR A 57 8.96 -7.82 -9.52
N ALA A 58 10.22 -7.62 -9.90
CA ALA A 58 10.60 -7.04 -11.18
C ALA A 58 10.08 -7.85 -12.37
N LYS A 59 10.23 -9.19 -12.32
CA LYS A 59 9.70 -10.11 -13.33
C LYS A 59 8.18 -10.04 -13.43
N HIS A 60 7.48 -9.96 -12.29
CA HIS A 60 6.03 -9.85 -12.25
C HIS A 60 5.49 -8.59 -12.94
N PHE A 61 6.14 -7.44 -12.72
CA PHE A 61 5.71 -6.16 -13.29
C PHE A 61 6.42 -5.78 -14.61
N GLY A 62 7.34 -6.61 -15.11
CA GLY A 62 8.14 -6.31 -16.30
C GLY A 62 9.07 -5.11 -16.15
N ILE A 63 9.55 -4.83 -14.93
CA ILE A 63 10.42 -3.68 -14.63
C ILE A 63 11.84 -4.12 -14.31
N ASN A 64 12.78 -3.17 -14.33
CA ASN A 64 14.13 -3.42 -13.83
C ASN A 64 14.14 -3.41 -12.28
N PRO A 65 14.77 -4.39 -11.60
CA PRO A 65 14.95 -4.39 -10.14
C PRO A 65 15.57 -3.09 -9.60
N LYS A 66 16.47 -2.46 -10.37
CA LYS A 66 17.07 -1.16 -10.00
C LYS A 66 16.00 -0.06 -9.87
N THR A 67 14.99 -0.08 -10.72
CA THR A 67 13.86 0.85 -10.67
C THR A 67 13.05 0.63 -9.41
N LEU A 68 12.79 -0.64 -9.04
CA LEU A 68 12.11 -0.97 -7.79
C LEU A 68 12.89 -0.43 -6.57
N HIS A 69 14.19 -0.66 -6.50
CA HIS A 69 15.03 -0.13 -5.41
C HIS A 69 15.00 1.40 -5.33
N LYS A 70 15.02 2.08 -6.47
CA LYS A 70 14.91 3.55 -6.52
C LYS A 70 13.59 4.04 -5.91
N TRP A 71 12.46 3.43 -6.26
CA TRP A 71 11.16 3.81 -5.71
C TRP A 71 10.98 3.39 -4.25
N LYS A 72 11.49 2.22 -3.88
CA LYS A 72 11.55 1.79 -2.47
C LYS A 72 12.33 2.77 -1.60
N LYS A 73 13.43 3.36 -2.11
CA LYS A 73 14.18 4.40 -1.38
C LYS A 73 13.40 5.70 -1.22
N ARG A 74 12.50 6.02 -2.16
CA ARG A 74 11.64 7.23 -2.11
C ARG A 74 10.36 7.03 -1.31
N PHE A 75 9.92 5.78 -1.19
CA PHE A 75 8.71 5.43 -0.47
C PHE A 75 8.84 5.79 1.01
N ASN A 76 7.87 6.57 1.48
CA ASN A 76 7.70 6.84 2.88
C ASN A 76 6.29 6.40 3.29
N GLU A 77 6.19 5.44 4.22
CA GLU A 77 4.90 4.91 4.70
C GLU A 77 4.01 6.00 5.32
N ARG A 78 4.63 7.02 5.92
CA ARG A 78 3.91 8.14 6.55
C ARG A 78 3.42 9.16 5.54
N ASP A 79 4.17 9.32 4.44
CA ASP A 79 3.92 10.31 3.41
C ASP A 79 3.98 9.68 2.01
N LEU A 80 2.82 9.27 1.52
CA LEU A 80 2.67 8.68 0.19
C LEU A 80 2.93 9.70 -0.93
N SER A 81 2.88 11.01 -0.65
CA SER A 81 3.06 12.04 -1.68
C SER A 81 4.45 11.99 -2.33
N THR A 82 5.45 11.42 -1.65
CA THR A 82 6.81 11.21 -2.19
C THR A 82 6.87 10.26 -3.39
N LEU A 83 5.82 9.46 -3.61
CA LEU A 83 5.67 8.60 -4.78
C LEU A 83 5.07 9.34 -5.99
N ARG A 84 4.61 10.58 -5.83
CA ARG A 84 4.15 11.40 -6.95
C ARG A 84 5.31 11.59 -7.93
N VAL A 85 4.96 11.52 -9.21
CA VAL A 85 5.87 11.93 -10.26
C VAL A 85 5.76 13.42 -10.33
N ASP A 86 6.60 14.12 -9.58
CA ASP A 86 6.79 15.54 -9.79
C ASP A 86 7.49 15.69 -11.15
N SER A 87 6.68 15.88 -12.19
CA SER A 87 7.14 16.33 -13.50
C SER A 87 7.54 17.80 -13.50
N LEU A 88 7.61 18.46 -12.34
CA LEU A 88 8.00 19.86 -12.22
C LEU A 88 9.37 19.96 -11.53
N LYS A 89 10.41 19.55 -12.27
CA LYS A 89 11.65 20.34 -12.23
C LYS A 89 11.35 21.61 -13.02
N ILE A 90 10.78 22.61 -12.37
CA ILE A 90 10.95 23.99 -12.82
C ILE A 90 12.43 24.27 -12.55
N ALA A 91 13.23 24.23 -13.61
CA ALA A 91 14.58 24.76 -13.59
C ALA A 91 14.49 26.27 -13.33
N PRO A 92 15.45 26.86 -12.59
CA PRO A 92 15.42 28.28 -12.22
C PRO A 92 15.44 29.20 -13.44
#